data_AF-A0A7V3SUY0-F1
#
_entry.id   AF-A0A7V3SUY0-F1
#
_cell.length_a   1.000
_cell.length_b   1.000
_cell.length_c   1.000
_cell.angle_alpha   90.00
_cell.angle_beta   90.00
_cell.angle_gamma   90.00
#
_symmetry.space_group_name_H-M   'P 1'
#
loop_
_entity.id
_entity.type
_entity.pdbx_description
1 polymer ?
#
loop_
_entity_poly.entity_id
_entity_poly.type
_entity_poly.pdbx_seq_one_letter_code
_entity_poly.pdbx_strand_id
1 'polypeptide(L)'
;MDILHFYRRPILSQSDKNSLLHVLRDIFSFDVLDIDTEYCFNVGVIEELSRDELDILRWLLSETFEPENFSSVSFLGQVSETGGFVVEVGPRMNFTTAWSTNAVSICHGCGLKKIVRIERSRRYKLYTNRRDLRREILLREFGEEYLRFLNLIHDRMTECEYLEPLK
;
A
#
# COMPACT_ATOMS: atom_id res chain seq x y z
N MET A 1 1.72 20.98 -4.94
CA MET A 1 1.32 19.80 -5.72
C MET A 1 1.23 18.74 -4.68
N ASP A 2 0.00 18.39 -4.36
CA ASP A 2 -0.30 17.73 -3.11
C ASP A 2 -0.65 16.28 -3.43
N ILE A 3 -0.28 15.36 -2.54
CA ILE A 3 -0.58 13.95 -2.71
C ILE A 3 -1.73 13.59 -1.77
N LEU A 4 -2.85 13.20 -2.36
CA LEU A 4 -3.97 12.60 -1.65
C LEU A 4 -3.76 11.09 -1.56
N HIS A 5 -4.06 10.52 -0.40
CA HIS A 5 -3.92 9.09 -0.12
C HIS A 5 -5.27 8.44 0.06
N PHE A 6 -5.50 7.36 -0.69
CA PHE A 6 -6.68 6.50 -0.53
C PHE A 6 -6.25 5.05 -0.40
N TYR A 7 -7.03 4.25 0.29
CA TYR A 7 -6.68 2.88 0.67
C TYR A 7 -7.78 1.92 0.26
N ARG A 8 -7.38 0.71 -0.14
CA ARG A 8 -8.32 -0.35 -0.49
C ARG A 8 -7.81 -1.71 -0.06
N ARG A 9 -8.62 -2.49 0.65
CA ARG A 9 -8.27 -3.83 1.12
C ARG A 9 -9.28 -4.89 0.61
N PRO A 10 -8.93 -6.18 0.61
CA PRO A 10 -7.57 -6.72 0.65
C PRO A 10 -6.87 -6.58 -0.73
N ILE A 11 -5.55 -6.80 -0.76
CA ILE A 11 -4.83 -7.00 -2.05
C ILE A 11 -4.92 -8.46 -2.49
N LEU A 12 -4.82 -9.37 -1.52
CA LEU A 12 -4.69 -10.81 -1.75
C LEU A 12 -6.02 -11.52 -1.50
N SER A 13 -6.29 -12.57 -2.27
CA SER A 13 -7.34 -13.52 -1.93
C SER A 13 -7.01 -14.23 -0.60
N GLN A 14 -8.00 -14.84 0.04
CA GLN A 14 -7.75 -15.57 1.30
C GLN A 14 -6.73 -16.71 1.11
N SER A 15 -6.73 -17.38 -0.04
CA SER A 15 -5.78 -18.44 -0.37
C SER A 15 -4.36 -17.89 -0.53
N ASP A 16 -4.21 -16.77 -1.22
CA ASP A 16 -2.90 -16.13 -1.43
C ASP A 16 -2.37 -15.54 -0.11
N LYS A 17 -3.26 -14.97 0.72
CA LYS A 17 -2.93 -14.53 2.09
C LYS A 17 -2.37 -15.70 2.91
N ASN A 18 -3.04 -16.85 2.91
CA ASN A 18 -2.60 -18.02 3.67
C ASN A 18 -1.26 -18.57 3.16
N SER A 19 -1.07 -18.60 1.83
CA SER A 19 0.16 -19.06 1.19
C SER A 19 1.33 -18.14 1.53
N LEU A 20 1.13 -16.82 1.44
CA LEU A 20 2.12 -15.84 1.84
C LEU A 20 2.45 -15.96 3.33
N LEU A 21 1.44 -16.08 4.20
CA LEU A 21 1.65 -16.24 5.64
C LEU A 21 2.51 -17.46 5.98
N HIS A 22 2.30 -18.59 5.28
CA HIS A 22 3.15 -19.78 5.45
C HIS A 22 4.60 -19.47 5.10
N VAL A 23 4.85 -18.86 3.94
CA VAL A 23 6.20 -18.49 3.51
C VAL A 23 6.85 -17.51 4.50
N LEU A 24 6.09 -16.57 5.06
CA LEU A 24 6.62 -15.61 6.04
C LEU A 24 7.04 -16.27 7.36
N ARG A 25 6.33 -17.31 7.80
CA ARG A 25 6.72 -18.10 8.98
C ARG A 25 7.99 -18.91 8.76
N ASP A 26 8.31 -19.25 7.51
CA ASP A 26 9.58 -19.89 7.14
C ASP A 26 10.71 -18.87 6.99
N ILE A 27 10.40 -17.64 6.56
CA ILE A 27 11.39 -16.56 6.36
C ILE A 27 11.87 -15.97 7.68
N PHE A 28 10.93 -15.68 8.58
CA PHE A 28 11.20 -14.98 9.83
C PHE A 28 11.41 -15.96 10.98
N SER A 29 12.42 -15.70 11.81
CA SER A 29 12.71 -16.52 13.00
C SER A 29 11.80 -16.20 14.18
N PHE A 30 11.05 -15.10 14.12
CA PHE A 30 9.99 -14.77 15.09
C PHE A 30 8.61 -15.23 14.60
N ASP A 31 7.67 -15.33 15.53
CA ASP A 31 6.32 -15.79 15.24
C ASP A 31 5.49 -14.73 14.50
N VAL A 32 5.19 -15.01 13.22
CA VAL A 32 4.27 -14.23 12.38
C VAL A 32 2.87 -14.81 12.52
N LEU A 33 2.01 -14.07 13.23
CA LEU A 33 0.67 -14.52 13.61
C LEU A 33 -0.30 -14.42 12.43
N ASP A 34 -0.32 -13.28 11.75
CA ASP A 34 -1.18 -13.02 10.60
C ASP A 34 -0.59 -11.93 9.69
N ILE A 35 -1.18 -11.74 8.52
CA ILE A 35 -0.85 -10.66 7.58
C ILE A 35 -2.10 -10.00 7.00
N ASP A 36 -2.15 -8.67 7.02
CA ASP A 36 -3.16 -7.90 6.30
C ASP A 36 -2.53 -7.09 5.17
N THR A 37 -3.32 -6.83 4.13
CA THR A 37 -2.86 -6.14 2.93
C THR A 37 -3.84 -5.06 2.50
N GLU A 38 -3.32 -3.94 2.02
CA GLU A 38 -4.11 -2.90 1.38
C GLU A 38 -3.30 -2.22 0.26
N TYR A 39 -3.98 -1.81 -0.81
CA TYR A 39 -3.44 -0.85 -1.75
C TYR A 39 -3.44 0.55 -1.12
N CYS A 40 -2.45 1.36 -1.48
CA CYS A 40 -2.46 2.80 -1.31
C CYS A 40 -2.39 3.47 -2.68
N PHE A 41 -3.37 4.33 -2.96
CA PHE A 41 -3.44 5.16 -4.15
C PHE A 41 -2.85 6.52 -3.81
N ASN A 42 -1.70 6.82 -4.41
CA ASN A 42 -1.00 8.09 -4.30
C ASN A 42 -1.47 8.97 -5.47
N VAL A 43 -2.39 9.90 -5.18
CA VAL A 43 -3.04 10.75 -6.18
C VAL A 43 -2.40 12.13 -6.13
N GLY A 44 -1.54 12.43 -7.11
CA GLY A 44 -0.95 13.75 -7.29
C GLY A 44 -1.94 14.72 -7.95
N VAL A 45 -2.24 15.81 -7.24
CA VAL A 45 -3.15 16.86 -7.70
C VAL A 45 -2.43 18.21 -7.80
N ILE A 46 -2.80 18.98 -8.83
CA ILE A 46 -2.29 20.36 -9.00
C ILE A 46 -3.09 21.39 -8.18
N GLU A 47 -4.34 21.08 -7.85
CA GLU A 47 -5.27 21.92 -7.12
C GLU A 47 -6.20 21.06 -6.27
N GLU A 48 -6.83 21.66 -5.25
CA GLU A 48 -7.79 20.97 -4.40
C GLU A 48 -8.99 20.47 -5.21
N LEU A 49 -9.38 19.22 -4.93
CA LEU A 49 -10.56 18.61 -5.52
C LEU A 49 -11.81 19.08 -4.77
N SER A 50 -12.82 19.51 -5.52
CA SER A 50 -14.16 19.78 -4.98
C SER A 50 -14.79 18.50 -4.43
N ARG A 51 -15.87 18.64 -3.67
CA ARG A 51 -16.61 17.49 -3.12
C ARG A 51 -17.10 16.55 -4.22
N ASP A 52 -17.63 17.08 -5.32
CA ASP A 52 -18.13 16.28 -6.43
C ASP A 52 -16.97 15.54 -7.14
N GLU A 53 -15.82 16.20 -7.33
CA GLU A 53 -14.62 15.56 -7.87
C GLU A 53 -14.10 14.44 -6.95
N LEU A 54 -14.14 14.65 -5.63
CA LEU A 54 -13.80 13.62 -4.66
C LEU A 54 -14.75 12.44 -4.72
N ASP A 55 -16.06 12.66 -4.82
CA ASP A 55 -17.05 11.59 -4.90
C ASP A 55 -16.87 10.74 -6.17
N ILE A 56 -16.57 11.38 -7.32
CA ILE A 56 -16.23 10.67 -8.56
C ILE A 56 -14.94 9.86 -8.38
N LEU A 57 -13.89 10.46 -7.80
CA LEU A 57 -12.63 9.77 -7.57
C LEU A 57 -12.80 8.55 -6.63
N ARG A 58 -13.59 8.71 -5.57
CA ARG A 58 -13.93 7.61 -4.65
C ARG A 58 -14.62 6.48 -5.41
N TRP A 59 -15.59 6.80 -6.25
CA TRP A 59 -16.30 5.82 -7.07
C TRP A 59 -15.37 5.08 -8.03
N LEU A 60 -14.43 5.79 -8.68
CA LEU A 60 -13.45 5.19 -9.60
C LEU A 60 -12.47 4.23 -8.91
N LEU A 61 -12.08 4.52 -7.66
CA LEU A 61 -11.09 3.74 -6.94
C LEU A 61 -11.70 2.62 -6.07
N SER A 62 -12.95 2.77 -5.66
CA SER A 62 -13.71 1.74 -4.93
C SER A 62 -14.09 0.56 -5.81
N GLU A 63 -14.14 -0.65 -5.25
CA GLU A 63 -14.75 -1.78 -5.95
C GLU A 63 -16.28 -1.66 -5.94
N THR A 64 -16.91 -1.98 -7.07
CA THR A 64 -18.38 -1.83 -7.25
C THR A 64 -19.19 -2.64 -6.23
N PHE A 65 -18.70 -3.83 -5.87
CA PHE A 65 -19.40 -4.76 -4.98
C PHE A 65 -18.86 -4.77 -3.54
N GLU A 66 -17.80 -4.01 -3.26
CA GLU A 66 -17.17 -3.94 -1.93
C GLU A 66 -16.76 -2.49 -1.60
N PRO A 67 -17.68 -1.50 -1.66
CA PRO A 67 -17.35 -0.10 -1.41
C PRO A 67 -16.85 0.17 0.02
N GLU A 68 -17.24 -0.63 1.00
CA GLU A 68 -16.81 -0.56 2.40
C GLU A 68 -15.31 -0.85 2.60
N ASN A 69 -14.70 -1.48 1.60
CA ASN A 69 -13.29 -1.83 1.60
C ASN A 69 -12.40 -0.70 1.05
N PHE A 70 -12.97 0.48 0.79
CA PHE A 70 -12.27 1.66 0.33
C PHE A 70 -12.37 2.81 1.35
N SER A 71 -11.27 3.52 1.60
CA SER A 71 -11.22 4.59 2.61
C SER A 71 -10.15 5.65 2.30
N SER A 72 -10.31 6.87 2.81
CA SER A 72 -9.25 7.89 2.83
C SER A 72 -8.31 7.76 4.04
N VAL A 73 -8.58 6.79 4.92
CA VAL A 73 -7.77 6.44 6.09
C VAL A 73 -7.36 4.97 5.97
N SER A 74 -6.10 4.68 6.28
CA SER A 74 -5.56 3.31 6.21
C SER A 74 -6.30 2.35 7.14
N PHE A 75 -6.55 1.13 6.64
CA PHE A 75 -7.13 0.05 7.42
C PHE A 75 -6.11 -0.68 8.30
N LEU A 76 -4.82 -0.54 7.98
CA LEU A 76 -3.73 -1.21 8.71
C LEU A 76 -3.38 -0.50 10.04
N GLY A 77 -4.03 0.64 10.34
CA GLY A 77 -3.77 1.43 11.55
C GLY A 77 -2.35 2.03 11.59
N GLN A 78 -2.06 2.85 12.60
CA GLN A 78 -0.67 3.27 12.85
C GLN A 78 0.06 2.15 13.60
N VAL A 79 1.36 2.00 13.29
CA VAL A 79 2.28 0.96 13.82
C VAL A 79 2.29 0.86 15.36
N SER A 80 1.78 1.86 16.07
CA SER A 80 1.85 1.99 17.53
C SER A 80 0.69 1.38 18.34
N GLU A 81 -0.47 1.09 17.74
CA GLU A 81 -1.67 0.71 18.55
C GLU A 81 -1.91 -0.80 18.63
N THR A 82 -1.43 -1.57 17.66
CA THR A 82 -1.59 -3.03 17.59
C THR A 82 -0.26 -3.60 17.11
N GLY A 83 0.31 -4.56 17.87
CA GLY A 83 1.63 -5.11 17.59
C GLY A 83 1.80 -5.56 16.12
N GLY A 84 2.98 -5.33 15.56
CA GLY A 84 3.29 -5.59 14.16
C GLY A 84 4.05 -4.44 13.50
N PHE A 85 4.42 -4.64 12.24
CA PHE A 85 5.04 -3.60 11.41
C PHE A 85 4.40 -3.56 10.02
N VAL A 86 4.43 -2.38 9.40
CA VAL A 86 3.89 -2.14 8.06
C VAL A 86 5.04 -1.93 7.10
N VAL A 87 4.99 -2.61 5.96
CA VAL A 87 5.90 -2.42 4.83
C VAL A 87 5.09 -1.96 3.64
N GLU A 88 5.54 -0.88 3.01
CA GLU A 88 4.94 -0.35 1.79
C GLU A 88 5.94 -0.47 0.64
N VAL A 89 5.49 -1.01 -0.49
CA VAL A 89 6.28 -1.13 -1.71
C VAL A 89 5.48 -0.60 -2.89
N GLY A 90 6.15 0.13 -3.78
CA GLY A 90 5.51 0.68 -4.98
C GLY A 90 6.51 1.06 -6.06
N PRO A 91 6.02 1.57 -7.19
CA PRO A 91 6.85 1.95 -8.34
C PRO A 91 7.90 2.99 -7.98
N ARG A 92 9.10 2.90 -8.57
CA ARG A 92 10.11 3.94 -8.38
C ARG A 92 9.62 5.28 -8.95
N MET A 93 9.95 6.38 -8.26
CA MET A 93 9.43 7.72 -8.60
C MET A 93 9.93 8.28 -9.94
N ASN A 94 11.00 7.70 -10.48
CA ASN A 94 11.70 8.18 -11.68
C ASN A 94 10.98 7.87 -13.00
N PHE A 95 9.91 7.09 -12.99
CA PHE A 95 9.10 6.84 -14.18
C PHE A 95 7.62 6.73 -13.81
N THR A 96 6.74 6.93 -14.78
CA THR A 96 5.30 6.77 -14.63
C THR A 96 4.90 5.37 -15.10
N THR A 97 4.14 4.64 -14.28
CA THR A 97 3.69 3.30 -14.68
C THR A 97 2.65 3.36 -15.79
N ALA A 98 2.55 2.29 -16.60
CA ALA A 98 1.48 2.17 -17.58
C ALA A 98 0.08 2.22 -16.92
N TRP A 99 -0.04 1.69 -15.71
CA TRP A 99 -1.26 1.78 -14.91
C TRP A 99 -1.60 3.24 -14.59
N SER A 100 -0.63 4.03 -14.18
CA SER A 100 -0.79 5.47 -13.91
C SER A 100 -1.30 6.24 -15.12
N THR A 101 -0.69 6.05 -16.29
CA THR A 101 -1.12 6.69 -17.54
C THR A 101 -2.58 6.40 -17.86
N ASN A 102 -2.99 5.14 -17.72
CA ASN A 102 -4.38 4.73 -17.96
C ASN A 102 -5.34 5.29 -16.91
N ALA A 103 -4.96 5.26 -15.63
CA ALA A 103 -5.77 5.78 -14.53
C ALA A 103 -6.00 7.29 -14.66
N VAL A 104 -4.98 8.05 -15.02
CA VAL A 104 -5.09 9.50 -15.28
C VAL A 104 -6.00 9.76 -16.49
N SER A 105 -5.85 8.98 -17.57
CA SER A 105 -6.71 9.10 -18.76
C SER A 105 -8.20 8.88 -18.42
N ILE A 106 -8.51 7.87 -17.60
CA ILE A 106 -9.87 7.60 -17.11
C ILE A 106 -10.37 8.77 -16.25
N CYS A 107 -9.57 9.22 -15.28
CA CYS A 107 -9.92 10.36 -14.43
C CYS A 107 -10.25 11.60 -15.26
N HIS A 108 -9.42 11.89 -16.26
CA HIS A 108 -9.63 13.00 -17.18
C HIS A 108 -10.89 12.81 -18.03
N GLY A 109 -11.20 11.59 -18.48
CA GLY A 109 -12.45 11.25 -19.16
C GLY A 109 -13.68 11.52 -18.29
N CYS A 110 -13.57 11.34 -16.97
CA CYS A 110 -14.60 11.64 -15.98
C CYS A 110 -14.61 13.10 -15.50
N GLY A 111 -13.80 13.99 -16.09
CA GLY A 111 -13.77 15.42 -15.74
C GLY A 111 -12.79 15.79 -14.62
N LEU A 112 -12.05 14.84 -14.04
CA LEU A 112 -11.07 15.07 -12.97
C LEU A 112 -9.73 15.59 -13.51
N LYS A 113 -9.74 16.78 -14.13
CA LYS A 113 -8.57 17.35 -14.84
C LYS A 113 -7.42 17.76 -13.93
N LYS A 114 -7.69 17.98 -12.64
CA LYS A 114 -6.69 18.37 -11.62
C LYS A 114 -5.77 17.22 -11.21
N ILE A 115 -6.12 15.98 -11.55
CA ILE A 115 -5.29 14.81 -11.27
C ILE A 115 -4.23 14.68 -12.36
N VAL A 116 -2.96 14.76 -11.99
CA VAL A 116 -1.85 14.67 -12.95
C VAL A 116 -1.10 13.34 -12.87
N ARG A 117 -1.21 12.62 -11.75
CA ARG A 117 -0.58 11.32 -11.57
C ARG A 117 -1.35 10.50 -10.53
N ILE A 118 -1.59 9.23 -10.81
CA ILE A 118 -2.07 8.27 -9.81
C ILE A 118 -1.13 7.08 -9.82
N GLU A 119 -0.52 6.73 -8.70
CA GLU A 119 0.24 5.49 -8.57
C GLU A 119 -0.35 4.62 -7.47
N ARG A 120 -0.19 3.30 -7.61
CA ARG A 120 -0.67 2.33 -6.63
C ARG A 120 0.51 1.62 -5.98
N SER A 121 0.68 1.80 -4.68
CA SER A 121 1.58 1.01 -3.84
C SER A 121 0.80 -0.10 -3.12
N ARG A 122 1.53 -1.08 -2.60
CA ARG A 122 1.02 -2.21 -1.83
C ARG A 122 1.58 -2.14 -0.42
N ARG A 123 0.71 -2.29 0.57
CA ARG A 123 1.04 -2.25 1.99
C ARG A 123 0.76 -3.59 2.61
N TYR A 124 1.69 -4.08 3.42
CA TYR A 124 1.64 -5.35 4.11
C TYR A 124 1.85 -5.10 5.59
N LYS A 125 0.87 -5.46 6.43
CA LYS A 125 1.02 -5.44 7.89
C LYS A 125 1.22 -6.85 8.38
N LEU A 126 2.38 -7.10 9.00
CA LEU A 126 2.68 -8.38 9.63
C LEU A 126 2.38 -8.26 11.12
N TYR A 127 1.54 -9.13 11.64
CA TYR A 127 1.21 -9.21 13.06
C TYR A 127 2.15 -10.19 13.74
N THR A 128 2.68 -9.80 14.90
CA THR A 128 3.57 -10.62 15.71
C THR A 128 3.31 -10.40 17.20
N ASN A 129 3.69 -11.37 18.02
CA ASN A 129 3.67 -11.26 19.48
C ASN A 129 4.76 -10.30 20.02
N ARG A 130 5.78 -9.97 19.21
CA ARG A 130 6.85 -9.01 19.55
C ARG A 130 6.33 -7.56 19.50
N ARG A 131 5.85 -7.06 20.64
CA ARG A 131 5.36 -5.67 20.77
C ARG A 131 6.45 -4.61 20.65
N ASP A 132 7.70 -5.01 20.85
CA ASP A 132 8.89 -4.18 20.72
C ASP A 132 9.38 -4.06 19.28
N LEU A 133 8.84 -4.85 18.34
CA LEU A 133 9.34 -4.94 16.97
C LEU A 133 9.01 -3.69 16.15
N ARG A 134 9.79 -2.64 16.38
CA ARG A 134 9.84 -1.44 15.54
C ARG A 134 10.78 -1.69 14.37
N ARG A 135 10.68 -0.84 13.35
CA ARG A 135 11.48 -0.96 12.12
C ARG A 135 12.98 -0.99 12.40
N GLU A 136 13.47 -0.18 13.33
CA GLU A 136 14.90 -0.12 13.68
C GLU A 136 15.38 -1.45 14.27
N ILE A 137 14.56 -2.07 15.12
CA ILE A 137 14.83 -3.37 15.74
C ILE A 137 14.74 -4.47 14.68
N LEU A 138 13.71 -4.43 13.83
CA LEU A 138 13.53 -5.37 12.74
C LEU A 138 14.75 -5.41 11.80
N LEU A 139 15.24 -4.24 11.38
CA LEU A 139 16.41 -4.16 10.50
C LEU A 139 17.71 -4.59 11.20
N ARG A 140 17.85 -4.29 12.49
CA ARG A 140 19.04 -4.64 13.27
C ARG A 140 19.12 -6.14 13.59
N GLU A 141 18.00 -6.74 14.00
CA GLU A 141 17.95 -8.13 14.47
C GLU A 141 17.61 -9.12 13.34
N PHE A 142 16.83 -8.70 12.35
CA PHE A 142 16.27 -9.57 11.31
C PHE A 142 16.49 -9.04 9.89
N GLY A 143 17.52 -8.22 9.66
CA GLY A 143 17.75 -7.54 8.37
C GLY A 143 17.81 -8.47 7.16
N GLU A 144 18.47 -9.61 7.26
CA GLU A 144 18.52 -10.62 6.17
C GLU A 144 17.15 -11.24 5.88
N GLU A 145 16.37 -11.53 6.93
CA GLU A 145 15.01 -12.07 6.82
C GLU A 145 14.07 -11.03 6.18
N TYR A 146 14.23 -9.78 6.59
CA TYR A 146 13.52 -8.64 6.04
C TYR A 146 13.83 -8.44 4.55
N LEU A 147 15.08 -8.57 4.13
CA LEU A 147 15.47 -8.50 2.73
C LEU A 147 14.86 -9.63 1.90
N ARG A 148 14.80 -10.86 2.45
CA ARG A 148 14.10 -11.99 1.80
C ARG A 148 12.61 -11.70 1.64
N PHE A 149 11.97 -11.15 2.68
CA PHE A 149 10.57 -10.72 2.59
C PHE A 149 10.37 -9.65 1.53
N LEU A 150 11.19 -8.60 1.51
CA LEU A 150 11.11 -7.55 0.51
C LEU A 150 11.23 -8.10 -0.91
N ASN A 151 12.19 -9.00 -1.17
CA ASN A 151 12.38 -9.63 -2.48
C ASN A 151 11.18 -10.48 -2.94
N LEU A 152 10.33 -10.93 -2.01
CA LEU A 152 9.12 -11.69 -2.33
C LEU A 152 7.97 -10.77 -2.79
N ILE A 153 7.89 -9.55 -2.28
CA ILE A 153 6.71 -8.68 -2.44
C ILE A 153 6.86 -7.57 -3.47
N HIS A 154 8.07 -7.30 -3.97
CA HIS A 154 8.30 -6.28 -5.00
C HIS A 154 9.35 -6.70 -6.03
N ASP A 155 9.23 -6.14 -7.23
CA ASP A 155 10.26 -6.24 -8.26
C ASP A 155 11.33 -5.17 -8.04
N ARG A 156 12.55 -5.57 -7.68
CA ARG A 156 13.67 -4.66 -7.43
C ARG A 156 14.02 -3.74 -8.59
N MET A 157 13.71 -4.11 -9.84
CA MET A 157 14.01 -3.31 -11.02
C MET A 157 13.04 -2.14 -11.18
N THR A 158 11.77 -2.34 -10.87
CA THR A 158 10.69 -1.37 -11.16
C THR A 158 10.09 -0.73 -9.91
N GLU A 159 10.31 -1.33 -8.74
CA GLU A 159 9.71 -0.93 -7.48
C GLU A 159 10.76 -0.73 -6.39
N CYS A 160 10.34 -0.08 -5.30
CA CYS A 160 11.13 0.07 -4.08
C CYS A 160 10.22 0.12 -2.85
N GLU A 161 10.83 -0.08 -1.68
CA GLU A 161 10.19 0.18 -0.39
C GLU A 161 10.01 1.70 -0.18
N TYR A 162 8.84 2.10 0.31
CA TYR A 162 8.58 3.46 0.78
C TYR A 162 8.73 3.49 2.30
N LEU A 163 9.68 4.29 2.77
CA LEU A 163 9.99 4.39 4.20
C LEU A 163 9.00 5.28 4.96
N GLU A 164 8.43 6.25 4.25
CA GLU A 164 7.42 7.18 4.71
C GLU A 164 6.35 7.30 3.64
N PRO A 165 5.10 7.66 4.01
CA PRO A 165 4.09 8.05 3.03
C PRO A 165 4.62 9.16 2.12
N LEU A 166 4.30 9.07 0.84
CA LEU A 166 4.73 10.06 -0.15
C LEU A 166 4.10 11.43 0.16
N LYS A 167 4.88 12.48 -0.09
CA LYS A 167 4.53 13.88 0.17
C LYS A 167 4.63 14.68 -1.12
#